data_AF-A0A1W1H9N2-F1
#
_entry.id   AF-A0A1W1H9N2-F1
#
_cell.length_a   1.000
_cell.length_b   1.000
_cell.length_c   1.000
_cell.angle_alpha   90.00
_cell.angle_beta   90.00
_cell.angle_gamma   90.00
#
_symmetry.space_group_name_H-M   'P 1'
#
loop_
_entity.id
_entity.type
_entity.pdbx_description
1 polymer ?
#
loop_
_entity_poly.entity_id
_entity_poly.type
_entity_poly.pdbx_seq_one_letter_code
_entity_poly.pdbx_strand_id
1 'polypeptide(L)' 'MIKSFNCKYTKAPSKGQRVKQFVNIEKVAMRKLRQLEVANQIEDLRIFPR' A
#
# COMPACT_ATOMS: atom_id res chain seq x y z
N MET A 1 8.79 -2.78 6.84
CA MET A 1 8.93 -3.63 5.62
C MET A 1 7.84 -4.69 5.59
N ILE A 2 7.03 -4.74 4.53
CA ILE A 2 5.93 -5.71 4.39
C ILE A 2 6.51 -7.11 4.14
N LYS A 3 6.13 -8.09 4.98
CA LYS A 3 6.68 -9.46 4.92
C LYS A 3 6.05 -10.33 3.83
N SER A 4 4.75 -10.17 3.58
CA SER A 4 4.02 -10.98 2.62
C SER A 4 2.79 -10.25 2.08
N PHE A 5 2.31 -10.72 0.93
CA PHE A 5 1.09 -10.23 0.30
C PHE A 5 0.20 -11.42 -0.03
N ASN A 6 -1.05 -11.41 0.44
CA ASN A 6 -2.03 -12.42 0.08
C ASN A 6 -2.57 -12.20 -1.36
N CYS A 7 -2.76 -10.93 -1.74
CA CYS A 7 -3.30 -10.57 -3.04
C CYS A 7 -2.18 -10.20 -4.04
N LYS A 8 -2.17 -10.89 -5.18
CA LYS A 8 -1.23 -10.62 -6.29
C LYS A 8 -1.34 -9.18 -6.79
N TYR A 9 -2.55 -8.62 -6.81
CA TYR A 9 -2.81 -7.27 -7.27
C TYR A 9 -2.43 -6.17 -6.28
N THR A 10 -2.23 -6.49 -5.00
CA THR A 10 -1.67 -5.55 -4.01
C THR A 10 -0.14 -5.55 -4.05
N LYS A 11 0.46 -6.70 -4.39
CA LYS A 11 1.92 -6.85 -4.56
C LYS A 11 2.47 -6.14 -5.80
N ALA A 12 1.67 -6.04 -6.86
CA ALA A 12 2.07 -5.37 -8.09
C ALA A 12 2.35 -3.86 -7.90
N PRO A 13 1.43 -3.04 -7.34
CA PRO A 13 1.67 -1.61 -7.11
C PRO A 13 2.76 -1.37 -6.07
N SER A 14 2.96 -2.26 -5.09
CA SER A 14 4.10 -2.16 -4.16
C SER A 14 5.46 -2.31 -4.86
N LYS A 15 5.48 -2.86 -6.07
CA LYS A 15 6.68 -3.03 -6.92
C LYS A 15 6.74 -2.03 -8.09
N GLY A 16 5.84 -1.04 -8.12
CA GLY A 16 5.73 -0.10 -9.25
C GLY A 16 5.11 -0.70 -10.51
N GLN A 17 4.45 -1.86 -10.42
CA GLN A 17 3.75 -2.48 -11.54
C GLN A 17 2.30 -2.02 -11.58
N ARG A 18 1.89 -1.51 -12.75
CA ARG A 18 0.54 -1.00 -12.97
C ARG A 18 -0.47 -2.13 -13.13
N VAL A 19 -1.57 -2.09 -12.39
CA VAL A 19 -2.65 -3.09 -12.48
C VAL A 19 -3.90 -2.45 -13.08
N LYS A 20 -4.28 -2.88 -14.29
CA LYS A 20 -5.43 -2.33 -15.05
C LYS A 20 -6.74 -2.31 -14.25
N GLN A 21 -6.98 -3.32 -13.41
CA GLN A 21 -8.20 -3.45 -12.60
C GLN A 21 -8.27 -2.45 -11.44
N PHE A 22 -7.13 -1.93 -10.97
CA PHE A 22 -7.05 -1.06 -9.80
C PHE A 22 -6.55 0.35 -10.11
N VAL A 23 -6.49 0.74 -11.39
CA VAL A 23 -6.03 2.07 -11.81
C VAL A 23 -6.75 3.22 -11.09
N ASN A 24 -8.03 3.06 -10.77
CA ASN A 24 -8.82 4.07 -10.08
C ASN A 24 -8.41 4.26 -8.62
N ILE A 25 -7.84 3.24 -7.98
CA ILE A 25 -7.43 3.28 -6.56
C ILE A 25 -5.91 3.21 -6.38
N GLU A 26 -5.15 3.06 -7.46
CA GLU A 26 -3.69 2.82 -7.45
C GLU A 26 -2.94 3.84 -6.59
N LYS A 27 -3.27 5.14 -6.76
CA LYS A 27 -2.65 6.22 -5.99
C LYS A 27 -2.91 6.10 -4.48
N VAL A 28 -4.14 5.79 -4.09
CA VAL A 28 -4.52 5.63 -2.68
C VAL A 28 -3.91 4.35 -2.09
N ALA A 29 -3.93 3.25 -2.86
CA ALA A 29 -3.33 1.98 -2.48
C ALA A 29 -1.82 2.11 -2.25
N MET A 30 -1.08 2.76 -3.17
CA MET A 30 0.35 3.01 -3.00
C MET A 30 0.65 3.85 -1.75
N ARG A 31 -0.15 4.88 -1.48
CA ARG A 31 0.00 5.69 -0.27
C ARG A 31 -0.18 4.85 1.00
N LYS A 32 -1.19 3.98 1.04
CA LYS A 32 -1.47 3.08 2.16
C LYS A 32 -0.36 2.05 2.35
N LEU A 33 0.16 1.49 1.27
CA LEU A 33 1.30 0.56 1.32
C LEU A 33 2.55 1.24 1.89
N ARG A 34 2.84 2.47 1.47
CA ARG A 34 3.96 3.24 2.03
C ARG A 34 3.79 3.55 3.52
N GLN A 35 2.56 3.82 3.97
CA GLN A 35 2.27 3.97 5.40
C GLN A 35 2.58 2.68 6.17
N LEU A 36 2.18 1.53 5.65
CA LEU A 36 2.49 0.22 6.26
C LEU A 36 3.98 -0.11 6.25
N GLU A 37 4.73 0.37 5.26
CA GLU A 37 6.18 0.12 5.19
C GLU A 37 6.97 0.92 6.22
N VAL A 38 6.53 2.15 6.52
CA VAL A 38 7.22 3.13 7.39
C VAL A 38 6.72 3.11 8.83
N ALA A 39 5.50 2.60 9.10
CA ALA A 39 4.97 2.48 10.46
C ALA A 39 5.85 1.58 11.33
N ASN A 40 6.19 2.08 12.53
CA ASN A 40 6.91 1.34 13.55
C ASN A 40 5.95 0.63 14.51
N GLN A 41 4.76 1.22 14.71
CA GLN A 41 3.70 0.71 15.57
C GLN A 41 2.32 0.92 14.92
N ILE A 42 1.29 0.29 15.47
CA ILE A 42 -0.07 0.31 14.89
C ILE A 42 -0.67 1.72 14.98
N GLU A 43 -0.31 2.47 16.01
CA GLU A 43 -0.76 3.83 16.30
C GLU A 43 -0.36 4.79 15.18
N ASP A 44 0.78 4.57 14.52
CA ASP A 44 1.25 5.40 13.40
C ASP A 44 0.27 5.38 12.21
N LEU A 45 -0.48 4.28 12.07
CA LEU A 45 -1.48 4.11 11.01
C LEU A 45 -2.80 4.82 11.32
N ARG A 46 -3.02 5.27 12.57
CA ARG A 46 -4.22 6.02 12.96
C ARG A 46 -4.19 7.46 12.45
N ILE A 47 -3.00 8.00 12.20
CA ILE A 47 -2.84 9.35 11.66
C ILE A 47 -3.01 9.28 10.15
N PHE A 48 -4.13 9.80 9.64
CA PHE A 48 -4.42 9.85 8.21
C PHE A 48 -3.94 11.19 7.63
N PRO A 49 -2.81 11.26 6.90
CA PRO A 49 -2.50 12.46 6.11
C PRO A 49 -3.50 12.56 4.94
N ARG A 50 -4.14 13.72 4.76
CA ARG A 50 -5.09 14.03 3.67
C ARG A 50 -4.44 13.94 2.30
#